data_AF-A0A194X6L7-F1
#
_entry.id   AF-A0A194X6L7-F1
#
_cell.length_a   1.000
_cell.length_b   1.000
_cell.length_c   1.000
_cell.angle_alpha   90.00
_cell.angle_beta   90.00
_cell.angle_gamma   90.00
#
_symmetry.space_group_name_H-M   'P 1'
#
loop_
_entity.id
_entity.type
_entity.pdbx_description
1 polymer ?
#
loop_
_entity_poly.entity_id
_entity_poly.type
_entity_poly.pdbx_seq_one_letter_code
_entity_poly.pdbx_strand_id
1 'polypeptide(L)'
;MSNLPSGTHVLSGIESQRLRAFCSSETFSASDLDDFAILLQNAEIEETKIPVFNFILQLTILNPPSRPRYLQIARYLALEAEVPVDITDLSGTTTFMYSISTKPYWDKEFAEIMLQGGAQVNQRNRYGCTAAHDIVMARDFSTEGKMKTFDALTFFVEKGGDLDIKDGDGVSARTIGKSVMRMVPELGFVINPTSGHPSMPTAGHGTTAGTKIGRNDPCRCGSKKKYKVCCGKN
;
A
#
# COMPACT_ATOMS: atom_id res chain seq x y z
N MET A 1 0.90 11.55 -22.16
CA MET A 1 1.85 10.64 -22.85
C MET A 1 1.23 10.19 -24.17
N SER A 2 0.98 11.14 -25.07
CA SER A 2 0.14 10.90 -26.26
C SER A 2 0.91 10.39 -27.48
N ASN A 3 2.23 10.22 -27.37
CA ASN A 3 3.13 10.00 -28.53
C ASN A 3 4.09 8.81 -28.38
N LEU A 4 3.85 7.87 -27.46
CA LEU A 4 4.65 6.65 -27.41
C LEU A 4 4.02 5.59 -28.34
N PRO A 5 4.74 5.09 -29.36
CA PRO A 5 4.21 4.10 -30.29
C PRO A 5 3.87 2.80 -29.55
N SER A 6 2.65 2.30 -29.71
CA SER A 6 2.26 0.98 -29.22
C SER A 6 2.72 -0.09 -30.20
N GLY A 7 3.91 -0.66 -29.99
CA GLY A 7 4.40 -1.80 -30.77
C GLY A 7 5.68 -2.39 -30.22
N THR A 8 5.95 -3.66 -30.54
CA THR A 8 7.25 -4.34 -30.34
C THR A 8 8.30 -3.78 -31.30
N HIS A 9 8.51 -2.46 -31.27
CA HIS A 9 9.52 -1.79 -32.06
C HIS A 9 10.90 -2.15 -31.51
N VAL A 10 11.50 -3.19 -32.09
CA VAL A 10 12.94 -3.39 -31.98
C VAL A 10 13.58 -2.22 -32.72
N LEU A 11 14.19 -1.30 -31.97
CA LEU A 11 15.00 -0.24 -32.55
C LEU A 11 16.02 -0.90 -33.48
N SER A 12 15.98 -0.55 -34.76
CA SER A 12 16.84 -1.10 -35.80
C SER A 12 17.53 0.02 -36.55
N GLY A 13 18.66 -0.30 -37.20
CA GLY A 13 19.46 0.69 -37.92
C GLY A 13 19.97 1.84 -37.04
N ILE A 14 19.81 3.07 -37.51
CA ILE A 14 20.40 4.26 -36.92
C ILE A 14 19.85 4.60 -35.52
N GLU A 15 18.57 4.31 -35.26
CA GLU A 15 17.94 4.56 -33.97
C GLU A 15 18.47 3.60 -32.88
N SER A 16 18.78 2.36 -33.27
CA SER A 16 19.45 1.38 -32.40
C SER A 16 20.89 1.74 -32.09
N GLN A 17 21.59 2.35 -33.06
CA GLN A 17 22.96 2.83 -32.88
C GLN A 17 23.00 4.09 -32.02
N ARG A 18 22.05 5.01 -32.18
CA ARG A 18 21.88 6.20 -31.33
C ARG A 18 21.60 5.81 -29.88
N LEU A 19 20.66 4.90 -29.65
CA LEU A 19 20.39 4.42 -28.29
C LEU A 19 21.61 3.71 -27.70
N ARG A 20 22.31 2.87 -28.47
CA ARG A 20 23.54 2.23 -28.00
C ARG A 20 24.62 3.24 -27.66
N ALA A 21 24.86 4.22 -28.53
CA ALA A 21 25.83 5.28 -28.31
C ALA A 21 25.49 6.11 -27.07
N PHE A 22 24.20 6.43 -26.87
CA PHE A 22 23.71 7.12 -25.66
C PHE A 22 23.94 6.28 -24.40
N CYS A 23 23.56 4.99 -24.42
CA CYS A 23 23.73 4.09 -23.27
C CYS A 23 25.19 3.69 -23.01
N SER A 24 26.08 3.79 -24.01
CA SER A 24 27.52 3.51 -23.88
C SER A 24 28.37 4.76 -23.71
N SER A 25 27.75 5.95 -23.75
CA SER A 25 28.44 7.21 -23.52
C SER A 25 28.69 7.37 -22.02
N GLU A 26 29.97 7.45 -21.62
CA GLU A 26 30.37 7.73 -20.24
C GLU A 26 30.17 9.22 -19.87
N THR A 27 29.73 10.06 -20.82
CA THR A 27 29.60 11.51 -20.63
C THR A 27 28.28 12.04 -21.19
N PHE A 28 27.42 12.54 -20.31
CA PHE A 28 26.24 13.32 -20.69
C PHE A 28 26.64 14.77 -21.00
N SER A 29 26.10 15.32 -22.09
CA SER A 29 26.21 16.74 -22.43
C SER A 29 24.91 17.49 -22.11
N ALA A 30 24.97 18.82 -21.97
CA ALA A 30 23.79 19.63 -21.68
C ALA A 30 22.68 19.52 -22.75
N SER A 31 23.03 19.17 -23.99
CA SER A 31 22.05 18.92 -25.06
C SER A 31 21.31 17.58 -24.94
N ASP A 32 21.78 16.67 -24.09
CA ASP A 32 21.15 15.38 -23.83
C ASP A 32 20.08 15.44 -22.73
N LEU A 33 20.00 16.57 -22.02
CA LEU A 33 19.08 16.79 -20.91
C LEU A 33 17.75 17.33 -21.45
N ASP A 34 16.64 16.69 -21.07
CA ASP A 34 15.32 17.25 -21.30
C ASP A 34 15.03 18.41 -20.32
N ASP A 35 13.94 19.14 -20.55
CA ASP A 35 13.55 20.28 -19.70
C ASP A 35 13.48 19.91 -18.20
N PHE A 36 13.14 18.65 -17.89
CA PHE A 36 13.09 18.15 -16.53
C PHE A 36 14.48 17.92 -15.95
N ALA A 37 15.40 17.34 -16.71
CA ALA A 37 16.78 17.13 -16.30
C ALA A 37 17.56 18.45 -16.18
N ILE A 38 17.28 19.42 -17.05
CA ILE A 38 17.79 20.80 -16.95
C ILE A 38 17.28 21.46 -15.67
N LEU A 39 15.99 21.27 -15.33
CA LEU A 39 15.42 21.77 -14.09
C LEU A 39 16.08 21.12 -12.87
N LEU A 40 16.28 19.80 -12.85
CA LEU A 40 16.98 19.12 -11.76
C LEU A 40 18.43 19.61 -11.59
N GLN A 41 19.11 19.93 -12.69
CA GLN A 41 20.51 20.37 -12.67
C GLN A 41 20.68 21.82 -12.21
N ASN A 42 19.72 22.69 -12.52
CA ASN A 42 19.84 24.13 -12.29
C ASN A 42 18.95 24.66 -11.17
N ALA A 43 17.97 23.88 -10.69
CA ALA A 43 17.17 24.29 -9.55
C ALA A 43 17.98 24.17 -8.26
N GLU A 44 17.95 25.23 -7.45
CA GLU A 44 18.15 25.09 -6.01
C GLU A 44 16.93 24.31 -5.46
N ILE A 45 16.99 22.99 -5.58
CA ILE A 45 15.98 22.11 -4.98
C ILE A 45 16.25 22.10 -3.48
N GLU A 46 15.58 22.99 -2.75
CA GLU A 46 15.50 22.86 -1.31
C GLU A 46 14.79 21.55 -0.98
N GLU A 47 15.43 20.72 -0.15
CA GLU A 47 14.87 19.45 0.29
C GLU A 47 13.58 19.74 1.08
N THR A 48 12.44 19.36 0.52
CA THR A 48 11.12 19.59 1.15
C THR A 48 10.97 18.84 2.47
N LYS A 49 11.84 17.85 2.73
CA LYS A 49 11.78 16.90 3.87
C LYS A 49 10.46 16.13 3.95
N ILE A 50 9.71 16.10 2.85
CA ILE A 50 8.48 15.32 2.70
C ILE A 50 8.86 14.03 1.97
N PRO A 51 8.65 12.84 2.57
CA PRO A 51 8.83 11.58 1.87
C PRO A 51 8.04 11.57 0.56
N VAL A 52 8.67 11.16 -0.55
CA VAL A 52 8.02 11.15 -1.88
C VAL A 52 6.71 10.36 -1.87
N PHE A 53 6.66 9.27 -1.10
CA PHE A 53 5.45 8.46 -0.97
C PHE A 53 4.34 9.16 -0.18
N ASN A 54 4.64 10.05 0.79
CA ASN A 54 3.62 10.89 1.43
C ASN A 54 2.97 11.83 0.41
N PHE A 55 3.78 12.41 -0.48
CA PHE A 55 3.27 13.26 -1.54
C PHE A 55 2.38 12.48 -2.52
N ILE A 56 2.83 11.32 -2.99
CA ILE A 56 2.04 10.47 -3.91
C ILE A 56 0.75 9.99 -3.24
N LEU A 57 0.79 9.60 -1.96
CA LEU A 57 -0.39 9.23 -1.18
C LEU A 57 -1.40 10.39 -1.14
N GLN A 58 -0.94 11.62 -0.93
CA GLN A 58 -1.83 12.79 -0.93
C GLN A 58 -2.50 13.01 -2.30
N LEU A 59 -1.80 12.74 -3.40
CA LEU A 59 -2.35 12.86 -4.75
C LEU A 59 -3.47 11.84 -5.04
N THR A 60 -3.49 10.68 -4.36
CA THR A 60 -4.58 9.70 -4.54
C THR A 60 -5.94 10.26 -4.11
N ILE A 61 -5.95 11.21 -3.17
CA ILE A 61 -7.13 11.91 -2.68
C ILE A 61 -7.37 13.21 -3.46
N LEU A 62 -6.31 13.99 -3.71
CA LEU A 62 -6.47 15.31 -4.35
C LEU A 62 -6.79 15.23 -5.85
N ASN A 63 -6.47 14.12 -6.52
CA ASN A 63 -6.81 13.90 -7.93
C ASN A 63 -7.28 12.45 -8.15
N PRO A 64 -8.51 12.10 -7.72
CA PRO A 64 -9.04 10.75 -7.79
C PRO A 64 -9.04 10.12 -9.19
N PRO A 65 -9.36 10.84 -10.29
CA PRO A 65 -9.30 10.27 -11.64
C PRO A 65 -7.92 9.73 -12.02
N SER A 66 -6.85 10.28 -11.44
CA SER A 66 -5.47 9.85 -11.70
C SER A 66 -4.93 8.84 -10.68
N ARG A 67 -5.73 8.41 -9.68
CA ARG A 67 -5.31 7.44 -8.66
C ARG A 67 -4.65 6.18 -9.24
N PRO A 68 -5.17 5.54 -10.31
CA PRO A 68 -4.51 4.35 -10.88
C PRO A 68 -3.06 4.63 -11.33
N ARG A 69 -2.81 5.84 -11.87
CA ARG A 69 -1.47 6.26 -12.27
C ARG A 69 -0.57 6.49 -11.07
N TYR A 70 -1.06 7.11 -10.01
CA TYR A 70 -0.27 7.31 -8.78
C TYR A 70 0.11 5.99 -8.11
N LEU A 71 -0.79 4.99 -8.13
CA LEU A 71 -0.46 3.65 -7.65
C LEU A 71 0.58 2.95 -8.51
N GLN A 72 0.52 3.10 -9.84
CA GLN A 72 1.56 2.57 -10.72
C GLN A 72 2.93 3.22 -10.43
N ILE A 73 2.95 4.53 -10.22
CA ILE A 73 4.16 5.26 -9.83
C ILE A 73 4.66 4.74 -8.47
N ALA A 74 3.79 4.62 -7.47
CA ALA A 74 4.16 4.11 -6.15
C ALA A 74 4.73 2.68 -6.21
N ARG A 75 4.12 1.78 -7.01
CA ARG A 75 4.62 0.42 -7.23
C ARG A 75 6.00 0.43 -7.88
N TYR A 76 6.17 1.18 -8.96
CA TYR A 76 7.47 1.28 -9.63
C TYR A 76 8.55 1.78 -8.67
N LEU A 77 8.28 2.89 -7.96
CA LEU A 77 9.25 3.47 -7.04
C LEU A 77 9.58 2.53 -5.87
N ALA A 78 8.58 1.90 -5.25
CA ALA A 78 8.79 1.07 -4.07
C ALA A 78 9.35 -0.33 -4.39
N LEU A 79 8.97 -0.91 -5.53
CA LEU A 79 9.19 -2.34 -5.80
C LEU A 79 10.22 -2.60 -6.91
N GLU A 80 10.40 -1.67 -7.84
CA GLU A 80 11.33 -1.84 -8.98
C GLU A 80 12.56 -0.93 -8.85
N ALA A 81 12.35 0.34 -8.48
CA ALA A 81 13.43 1.28 -8.24
C ALA A 81 13.95 1.25 -6.79
N GLU A 82 13.32 0.46 -5.91
CA GLU A 82 13.70 0.26 -4.50
C GLU A 82 13.93 1.57 -3.72
N VAL A 83 13.13 2.60 -4.02
CA VAL A 83 13.16 3.86 -3.26
C VAL A 83 12.74 3.54 -1.82
N PRO A 84 13.52 3.97 -0.80
CA PRO A 84 13.23 3.62 0.59
C PRO A 84 11.83 4.07 1.03
N VAL A 85 11.05 3.13 1.56
CA VAL A 85 9.65 3.33 1.97
C VAL A 85 9.47 3.65 3.47
N ASP A 86 10.54 3.50 4.25
CA ASP A 86 10.59 3.71 5.70
C ASP A 86 11.06 5.12 6.09
N ILE A 87 11.30 5.98 5.09
CA ILE A 87 11.62 7.40 5.30
C ILE A 87 10.47 8.06 6.07
N THR A 88 10.86 8.86 7.05
CA THR A 88 9.93 9.58 7.91
C THR A 88 9.90 11.06 7.62
N ASP A 89 8.76 11.70 7.82
CA ASP A 89 8.68 13.16 7.83
C ASP A 89 9.23 13.79 9.12
N LEU A 90 9.01 15.09 9.32
CA LEU A 90 9.44 15.82 10.52
C LEU A 90 8.86 15.30 11.84
N SER A 91 7.74 14.57 11.80
CA SER A 91 7.13 13.94 12.96
C SER A 91 7.69 12.54 13.25
N GLY A 92 8.53 12.00 12.37
CA GLY A 92 8.97 10.61 12.43
C GLY A 92 7.95 9.62 11.86
N THR A 93 6.93 10.10 11.16
CA THR A 93 5.84 9.26 10.65
C THR A 93 6.15 8.78 9.24
N THR A 94 5.95 7.49 8.98
CA THR A 94 6.15 6.89 7.65
C THR A 94 4.90 7.00 6.79
N THR A 95 5.06 6.79 5.48
CA THR A 95 3.92 6.72 4.58
C THR A 95 2.99 5.55 4.90
N PHE A 96 3.52 4.42 5.37
CA PHE A 96 2.70 3.30 5.82
C PHE A 96 1.73 3.72 6.94
N MET A 97 2.23 4.42 7.96
CA MET A 97 1.40 4.93 9.06
C MET A 97 0.30 5.86 8.52
N TYR A 98 0.67 6.83 7.67
CA TYR A 98 -0.32 7.73 7.07
C TYR A 98 -1.38 7.01 6.25
N SER A 99 -1.01 5.99 5.48
CA SER A 99 -1.93 5.22 4.64
C SER A 99 -3.09 4.61 5.41
N ILE A 100 -2.92 4.37 6.72
CA ILE A 100 -3.93 3.73 7.58
C ILE A 100 -4.38 4.57 8.79
N SER A 101 -3.86 5.77 9.00
CA SER A 101 -4.11 6.62 10.20
C SER A 101 -5.55 7.17 10.37
N THR A 102 -6.47 6.89 9.46
CA THR A 102 -7.90 7.23 9.55
C THR A 102 -8.26 8.73 9.62
N LYS A 103 -7.41 9.64 9.09
CA LYS A 103 -7.87 10.88 8.40
C LYS A 103 -6.75 11.66 7.67
N PRO A 104 -6.95 12.05 6.39
CA PRO A 104 -8.05 11.69 5.50
C PRO A 104 -7.99 10.24 4.98
N TYR A 105 -7.00 9.45 5.40
CA TYR A 105 -6.61 8.20 4.74
C TYR A 105 -7.18 6.94 5.38
N TRP A 106 -7.68 6.06 4.52
CA TRP A 106 -7.74 4.62 4.70
C TRP A 106 -7.47 4.02 3.30
N ASP A 107 -6.19 3.93 2.93
CA ASP A 107 -5.77 3.45 1.60
C ASP A 107 -5.01 2.13 1.76
N LYS A 108 -5.78 1.04 1.92
CA LYS A 108 -5.26 -0.32 2.08
C LYS A 108 -4.32 -0.71 0.93
N GLU A 109 -4.66 -0.34 -0.29
CA GLU A 109 -3.86 -0.70 -1.47
C GLU A 109 -2.50 0.01 -1.45
N PHE A 110 -2.47 1.28 -1.05
CA PHE A 110 -1.21 2.01 -0.88
C PHE A 110 -0.38 1.44 0.27
N ALA A 111 -1.01 1.12 1.40
CA ALA A 111 -0.35 0.49 2.53
C ALA A 111 0.29 -0.86 2.15
N GLU A 112 -0.39 -1.67 1.31
CA GLU A 112 0.17 -2.93 0.81
C GLU A 112 1.41 -2.72 -0.08
N ILE A 113 1.44 -1.67 -0.90
CA ILE A 113 2.64 -1.33 -1.69
C ILE A 113 3.81 -0.99 -0.76
N MET A 114 3.56 -0.17 0.28
CA MET A 114 4.62 0.19 1.25
C MET A 114 5.15 -1.04 1.98
N LEU A 115 4.28 -1.96 2.42
CA LEU A 115 4.71 -3.20 3.06
C LEU A 115 5.49 -4.11 2.12
N GLN A 116 5.09 -4.22 0.85
CA GLN A 116 5.85 -4.98 -0.16
C GLN A 116 7.24 -4.37 -0.41
N GLY A 117 7.36 -3.04 -0.33
CA GLY A 117 8.65 -2.33 -0.39
C GLY A 117 9.47 -2.40 0.89
N GLY A 118 9.01 -3.09 1.94
CA GLY A 118 9.77 -3.28 3.19
C GLY A 118 9.41 -2.35 4.34
N ALA A 119 8.30 -1.61 4.27
CA ALA A 119 7.87 -0.77 5.38
C ALA A 119 7.58 -1.60 6.64
N GLN A 120 7.98 -1.08 7.80
CA GLN A 120 7.85 -1.78 9.07
C GLN A 120 6.52 -1.44 9.76
N VAL A 121 5.68 -2.45 9.98
CA VAL A 121 4.35 -2.29 10.57
C VAL A 121 4.41 -1.65 11.97
N ASN A 122 5.42 -2.04 12.76
CA ASN A 122 5.59 -1.62 14.15
C ASN A 122 6.53 -0.42 14.33
N GLN A 123 6.84 0.31 13.25
CA GLN A 123 7.69 1.50 13.34
C GLN A 123 7.04 2.56 14.24
N ARG A 124 7.87 3.22 15.04
CA ARG A 124 7.46 4.27 15.98
C ARG A 124 7.91 5.62 15.46
N ASN A 125 7.03 6.61 15.52
CA ASN A 125 7.37 8.00 15.21
C ASN A 125 8.09 8.69 16.39
N ARG A 126 8.37 10.00 16.28
CA ARG A 126 9.10 10.75 17.32
C ARG A 126 8.35 10.84 18.66
N TYR A 127 7.04 10.58 18.66
CA TYR A 127 6.21 10.51 19.85
C TYR A 127 6.13 9.09 20.43
N GLY A 128 6.85 8.13 19.84
CA GLY A 128 6.80 6.72 20.21
C GLY A 128 5.56 5.98 19.68
N CYS A 129 4.68 6.64 18.94
CA CYS A 129 3.43 6.07 18.44
C CYS A 129 3.67 5.16 17.23
N THR A 130 2.97 4.02 17.20
CA THR A 130 2.74 3.22 15.99
C THR A 130 1.47 3.66 15.27
N ALA A 131 1.23 3.20 14.04
CA ALA A 131 0.02 3.51 13.29
C ALA A 131 -1.28 3.18 14.06
N ALA A 132 -1.26 2.15 14.91
CA ALA A 132 -2.41 1.78 15.73
C ALA A 132 -2.84 2.87 16.72
N HIS A 133 -1.91 3.70 17.22
CA HIS A 133 -2.26 4.82 18.10
C HIS A 133 -3.12 5.84 17.35
N ASP A 134 -2.71 6.21 16.13
CA ASP A 134 -3.45 7.17 15.31
C ASP A 134 -4.82 6.61 14.90
N ILE A 135 -4.89 5.32 14.53
CA ILE A 135 -6.14 4.64 14.18
C ILE A 135 -7.18 4.77 15.29
N VAL A 136 -6.83 4.43 16.53
CA VAL A 136 -7.79 4.45 17.65
C VAL A 136 -8.10 5.87 18.15
N MET A 137 -7.30 6.87 17.74
CA MET A 137 -7.53 8.28 18.08
C MET A 137 -8.33 9.04 17.03
N ALA A 138 -8.63 8.45 15.87
CA ALA A 138 -9.44 9.10 14.86
C ALA A 138 -10.85 9.38 15.39
N ARG A 139 -11.13 10.66 15.64
CA ARG A 139 -12.40 11.14 16.20
C ARG A 139 -13.51 11.19 15.13
N ASP A 140 -13.62 10.14 14.32
CA ASP A 140 -14.72 9.95 13.36
C ASP A 140 -15.67 8.87 13.81
N PHE A 141 -16.76 9.28 14.45
CA PHE A 141 -17.78 8.34 14.92
C PHE A 141 -19.01 8.29 14.00
N SER A 142 -18.89 8.78 12.77
CA SER A 142 -19.87 8.47 11.71
C SER A 142 -19.84 6.98 11.38
N THR A 143 -20.90 6.44 10.78
CA THR A 143 -20.93 5.01 10.37
C THR A 143 -19.72 4.65 9.50
N GLU A 144 -19.34 5.51 8.56
CA GLU A 144 -18.17 5.31 7.70
C GLU A 144 -16.85 5.38 8.50
N GLY A 145 -16.72 6.37 9.40
CA GLY A 145 -15.53 6.52 10.26
C GLY A 145 -15.30 5.34 11.19
N LYS A 146 -16.37 4.79 11.78
CA LYS A 146 -16.31 3.59 12.62
C LYS A 146 -15.83 2.38 11.82
N MET A 147 -16.37 2.19 10.61
CA MET A 147 -15.93 1.11 9.71
C MET A 147 -14.46 1.28 9.31
N LYS A 148 -14.03 2.49 8.93
CA LYS A 148 -12.61 2.77 8.64
C LYS A 148 -11.69 2.45 9.81
N THR A 149 -12.08 2.83 11.03
CA THR A 149 -11.32 2.55 12.25
C THR A 149 -11.19 1.04 12.48
N PHE A 150 -12.31 0.31 12.33
CA PHE A 150 -12.32 -1.14 12.47
C PHE A 150 -11.47 -1.84 11.39
N ASP A 151 -11.64 -1.48 10.12
CA ASP A 151 -10.90 -2.05 9.00
C ASP A 151 -9.39 -1.76 9.11
N ALA A 152 -9.03 -0.53 9.51
CA ALA A 152 -7.64 -0.12 9.68
C ALA A 152 -6.93 -0.86 10.81
N LEU A 153 -7.57 -0.97 11.99
CA LEU A 153 -6.97 -1.69 13.11
C LEU A 153 -6.89 -3.20 12.82
N THR A 154 -7.90 -3.76 12.16
CA THR A 154 -7.89 -5.16 11.71
C THR A 154 -6.72 -5.41 10.77
N PHE A 155 -6.57 -4.59 9.73
CA PHE A 155 -5.46 -4.71 8.80
C PHE A 155 -4.09 -4.57 9.48
N PHE A 156 -3.94 -3.61 10.40
CA PHE A 156 -2.71 -3.45 11.17
C PHE A 156 -2.32 -4.74 11.90
N VAL A 157 -3.25 -5.35 12.63
CA VAL A 157 -3.02 -6.61 13.36
C VAL A 157 -2.78 -7.78 12.40
N GLU A 158 -3.54 -7.89 11.31
CA GLU A 158 -3.35 -8.92 10.27
C GLU A 158 -1.95 -8.88 9.65
N LYS A 159 -1.32 -7.70 9.58
CA LYS A 159 0.04 -7.52 9.08
C LYS A 159 1.11 -7.69 10.16
N GLY A 160 0.76 -8.15 11.36
CA GLY A 160 1.71 -8.38 12.46
C GLY A 160 1.91 -7.16 13.36
N GLY A 161 0.98 -6.21 13.32
CA GLY A 161 0.99 -5.03 14.16
C GLY A 161 0.75 -5.36 15.63
N ASP A 162 1.61 -4.82 16.50
CA ASP A 162 1.54 -4.98 17.94
C ASP A 162 0.80 -3.79 18.59
N LEU A 163 -0.31 -4.10 19.26
CA LEU A 163 -1.15 -3.12 19.95
C LEU A 163 -0.63 -2.77 21.36
N ASP A 164 0.40 -3.47 21.84
CA ASP A 164 0.97 -3.32 23.18
C ASP A 164 2.27 -2.51 23.20
N ILE A 165 2.79 -2.12 22.03
CA ILE A 165 3.87 -1.12 21.94
C ILE A 165 3.39 0.17 22.60
N LYS A 166 4.22 0.69 23.51
CA LYS A 166 3.96 1.92 24.24
C LYS A 166 4.51 3.13 23.49
N ASP A 167 3.72 4.19 23.46
CA ASP A 167 4.15 5.52 23.04
C ASP A 167 5.11 6.18 24.05
N GLY A 168 5.43 7.45 23.81
CA GLY A 168 6.29 8.26 24.68
C GLY A 168 5.72 8.50 26.08
N ASP A 169 4.39 8.42 26.23
CA ASP A 169 3.69 8.57 27.51
C ASP A 169 3.50 7.23 28.24
N GLY A 170 4.01 6.13 27.66
CA GLY A 170 3.89 4.79 28.23
C GLY A 170 2.53 4.14 28.01
N VAL A 171 1.71 4.70 27.12
CA VAL A 171 0.36 4.21 26.80
C VAL A 171 0.42 3.39 25.52
N SER A 172 -0.33 2.29 25.45
CA SER A 172 -0.43 1.46 24.24
C SER A 172 -1.72 1.72 23.48
N ALA A 173 -1.73 1.45 22.17
CA ALA A 173 -2.94 1.52 21.35
C ALA A 173 -4.07 0.62 21.89
N ARG A 174 -3.74 -0.56 22.45
CA ARG A 174 -4.72 -1.41 23.15
C ARG A 174 -5.37 -0.69 24.32
N THR A 175 -4.59 0.06 25.10
CA THR A 175 -5.08 0.80 26.26
C THR A 175 -6.04 1.92 25.84
N ILE A 176 -5.67 2.71 24.84
CA ILE A 176 -6.53 3.78 24.29
C ILE A 176 -7.80 3.17 23.69
N GLY A 177 -7.65 2.12 22.86
CA GLY A 177 -8.73 1.48 22.14
C GLY A 177 -9.81 0.90 23.05
N LYS A 178 -9.50 0.51 24.30
CA LYS A 178 -10.52 0.07 25.27
C LYS A 178 -11.61 1.11 25.53
N SER A 179 -11.26 2.40 25.50
CA SER A 179 -12.23 3.49 25.63
C SER A 179 -13.08 3.65 24.36
N VAL A 180 -12.46 3.42 23.19
CA VAL A 180 -13.07 3.53 21.86
C VAL A 180 -14.10 2.43 21.60
N MET A 181 -13.95 1.25 22.21
CA MET A 181 -14.92 0.15 22.09
C MET A 181 -16.35 0.54 22.49
N ARG A 182 -16.52 1.57 23.34
CA ARG A 182 -17.86 2.09 23.68
C ARG A 182 -18.56 2.72 22.46
N MET A 183 -17.76 3.26 21.53
CA MET A 183 -18.23 3.93 20.31
C MET A 183 -18.19 3.00 19.10
N VAL A 184 -17.22 2.07 19.05
CA VAL A 184 -17.02 1.06 18.00
C VAL A 184 -16.89 -0.33 18.64
N PRO A 185 -18.01 -0.97 19.04
CA PRO A 185 -18.00 -2.24 19.76
C PRO A 185 -17.24 -3.37 19.04
N GLU A 186 -17.23 -3.35 17.71
CA GLU A 186 -16.57 -4.31 16.84
C GLU A 186 -15.05 -4.35 17.07
N LEU A 187 -14.44 -3.25 17.52
CA LEU A 187 -13.01 -3.24 17.90
C LEU A 187 -12.69 -4.24 19.01
N GLY A 188 -13.68 -4.69 19.79
CA GLY A 188 -13.50 -5.75 20.78
C GLY A 188 -12.90 -7.03 20.21
N PHE A 189 -13.24 -7.39 18.97
CA PHE A 189 -12.68 -8.57 18.29
C PHE A 189 -11.19 -8.44 17.98
N VAL A 190 -10.69 -7.20 17.84
CA VAL A 190 -9.29 -6.89 17.50
C VAL A 190 -8.46 -6.59 18.76
N ILE A 191 -9.05 -5.86 19.72
CA ILE A 191 -8.39 -5.39 20.95
C ILE A 191 -8.35 -6.45 22.04
N ASN A 192 -9.27 -7.43 22.04
CA ASN A 192 -9.25 -8.52 23.01
C ASN A 192 -9.28 -9.85 22.25
N PRO A 193 -8.21 -10.22 21.53
CA PRO A 193 -8.17 -11.54 20.90
C PRO A 193 -8.18 -12.56 22.02
N THR A 194 -9.32 -13.22 22.25
CA THR A 194 -9.38 -14.37 23.14
C THR A 194 -8.34 -15.38 22.67
N SER A 195 -7.60 -15.98 23.60
CA SER A 195 -6.66 -17.07 23.34
C SER A 195 -7.40 -18.22 22.64
N GLY A 196 -7.35 -18.23 21.31
CA GLY A 196 -8.15 -19.06 20.43
C GLY A 196 -8.79 -18.19 19.35
N HIS A 197 -8.17 -18.13 18.18
CA HIS A 197 -8.71 -17.48 16.98
C HIS A 197 -10.18 -17.87 16.77
N PRO A 198 -11.13 -16.95 16.97
CA PRO A 198 -12.44 -17.08 16.37
C PRO A 198 -12.29 -16.60 14.93
N SER A 199 -12.48 -17.48 13.96
CA SER A 199 -12.74 -17.07 12.58
C SER A 199 -13.85 -16.00 12.60
N MET A 200 -13.53 -14.78 12.18
CA MET A 200 -14.48 -13.68 12.18
C MET A 200 -15.69 -14.03 11.30
N PRO A 201 -16.90 -13.55 11.66
CA PRO A 201 -18.04 -13.65 10.78
C PRO A 201 -17.80 -12.71 9.60
N THR A 202 -17.52 -13.28 8.43
CA THR A 202 -17.55 -12.55 7.17
C THR A 202 -18.92 -11.89 7.03
N ALA A 203 -18.94 -10.57 6.89
CA ALA A 203 -20.09 -9.83 6.42
C ALA A 203 -20.69 -10.56 5.21
N GLY A 204 -22.00 -10.83 5.27
CA GLY A 204 -22.70 -11.67 4.31
C GLY A 204 -22.43 -11.27 2.87
N HIS A 205 -21.58 -12.03 2.20
CA HIS A 205 -21.83 -12.51 0.85
C HIS A 205 -22.30 -13.95 1.00
N GLY A 206 -23.50 -14.24 0.48
CA GLY A 206 -24.18 -15.51 0.64
C GLY A 206 -23.25 -16.69 0.43
N THR A 207 -23.20 -17.57 1.43
CA THR A 207 -22.67 -18.92 1.31
C THR A 207 -23.43 -19.64 0.19
N THR A 208 -22.83 -19.75 -0.98
CA THR A 208 -23.05 -20.96 -1.78
C THR A 208 -21.94 -21.93 -1.38
N ALA A 209 -22.34 -22.97 -0.66
CA ALA A 209 -21.50 -24.12 -0.39
C ALA A 209 -20.78 -24.52 -1.68
N GLY A 210 -19.44 -24.51 -1.66
CA GLY A 210 -18.64 -24.95 -2.79
C GLY A 210 -19.09 -26.35 -3.17
N THR A 211 -19.84 -26.46 -4.27
CA THR A 211 -20.32 -27.73 -4.81
C THR A 211 -19.09 -28.59 -5.06
N LYS A 212 -18.95 -29.70 -4.35
CA LYS A 212 -17.91 -30.70 -4.63
C LYS A 212 -17.97 -31.00 -6.13
N ILE A 213 -16.92 -30.65 -6.87
CA ILE A 213 -16.86 -30.95 -8.30
C ILE A 213 -16.70 -32.46 -8.47
N GLY A 214 -17.61 -33.09 -9.21
CA GLY A 214 -17.51 -34.51 -9.55
C GLY A 214 -16.33 -34.74 -10.49
N ARG A 215 -15.64 -35.89 -10.35
CA ARG A 215 -14.48 -36.23 -11.21
C ARG A 215 -14.79 -36.19 -12.72
N ASN A 216 -16.05 -36.38 -13.12
CA ASN A 216 -16.49 -36.33 -14.51
C ASN A 216 -17.08 -34.97 -14.95
N ASP A 217 -17.19 -33.98 -14.06
CA ASP A 217 -17.74 -32.66 -14.36
C ASP A 217 -16.75 -31.80 -15.16
N PRO A 218 -17.22 -30.75 -15.88
CA PRO A 218 -16.36 -29.80 -16.57
C PRO A 218 -15.39 -29.09 -15.62
N CYS A 219 -14.11 -29.03 -16.00
CA CYS A 219 -13.05 -28.45 -15.17
C CYS A 219 -13.14 -26.92 -15.09
N ARG A 220 -12.93 -26.37 -13.89
CA ARG A 220 -13.10 -24.94 -13.58
C ARG A 220 -11.96 -24.04 -14.06
N CYS A 221 -10.83 -24.60 -14.51
CA CYS A 221 -9.71 -23.82 -15.07
C CYS A 221 -9.96 -23.30 -16.51
N GLY A 222 -11.18 -23.46 -17.04
CA GLY A 222 -11.53 -22.99 -18.39
C GLY A 222 -11.05 -23.90 -19.54
N SER A 223 -10.41 -25.04 -19.24
CA SER A 223 -9.84 -25.94 -20.26
C SER A 223 -10.85 -26.75 -21.09
N LYS A 224 -12.15 -26.66 -20.78
CA LYS A 224 -13.26 -27.44 -21.37
C LYS A 224 -13.12 -28.98 -21.23
N LYS A 225 -12.12 -29.47 -20.49
CA LYS A 225 -11.90 -30.90 -20.20
C LYS A 225 -12.66 -31.32 -18.93
N LYS A 226 -12.90 -32.63 -18.72
CA LYS A 226 -13.43 -33.16 -17.44
C LYS A 226 -12.40 -32.98 -16.31
N TYR A 227 -12.83 -32.78 -15.07
CA TYR A 227 -11.95 -32.50 -13.93
C TYR A 227 -10.84 -33.55 -13.77
N LYS A 228 -11.17 -34.85 -13.86
CA LYS A 228 -10.20 -35.97 -13.73
C LYS A 228 -9.07 -36.01 -14.78
N VAL A 229 -9.22 -35.36 -15.93
CA VAL A 229 -8.23 -35.34 -17.01
C VAL A 229 -7.50 -33.99 -17.12
N CYS A 230 -7.75 -33.08 -16.18
CA CYS A 230 -7.14 -31.77 -16.10
C CYS A 230 -6.57 -31.54 -14.68
N CYS A 231 -7.16 -30.64 -13.88
CA CYS A 231 -6.65 -30.31 -12.55
C CYS A 231 -6.80 -31.44 -11.51
N GLY A 232 -7.64 -32.45 -11.79
CA GLY A 232 -7.82 -33.63 -10.93
C GLY A 232 -7.01 -34.85 -11.37
N LYS A 233 -6.00 -34.64 -12.22
CA LYS A 233 -5.14 -35.69 -12.78
C LYS A 233 -3.92 -35.87 -11.87
N ASN A 234 -4.09 -36.67 -10.83
CA ASN A 234 -2.96 -37.41 -10.25
C ASN A 234 -2.85 -38.72 -11.01
#